data_AF-A0A917XUG5-F1
#
_entry.id   AF-A0A917XUG5-F1
#
_cell.length_a   1.000
_cell.length_b   1.000
_cell.length_c   1.000
_cell.angle_alpha   90.00
_cell.angle_beta   90.00
_cell.angle_gamma   90.00
#
_symmetry.space_group_name_H-M   'P 1'
#
loop_
_entity.id
_entity.type
_entity.pdbx_description
1 polymer ?
#
loop_
_entity_poly.entity_id
_entity_poly.type
_entity_poly.pdbx_seq_one_letter_code
_entity_poly.pdbx_strand_id
1 'polypeptide(L)'
;MFPRLMIQVWTEALRNDELSALTTAGYDKARAAWAKLVENYKAAGLMPEDARADAMARTVIALAQGSAARTAVFGASSAVVLRDALRALMGMGESTVRP
;
A
#
# COMPACT_ATOMS: atom_id res chain seq x y z
N MET A 1 17.39 1.50 -8.40
CA MET A 1 18.12 2.29 -7.37
C MET A 1 17.23 2.74 -6.22
N PHE A 2 16.05 3.32 -6.48
CA PHE A 2 15.19 3.95 -5.45
C PHE A 2 14.79 3.07 -4.23
N PRO A 3 14.43 1.76 -4.38
CA PRO A 3 13.89 0.99 -3.25
C PRO A 3 14.88 0.75 -2.09
N ARG A 4 16.18 0.62 -2.38
CA ARG A 4 17.20 0.42 -1.35
C ARG A 4 17.42 1.68 -0.51
N LEU A 5 17.38 2.86 -1.15
CA LEU A 5 17.46 4.14 -0.46
C LEU A 5 16.24 4.37 0.44
N MET A 6 15.04 3.98 -0.01
CA MET A 6 13.84 4.07 0.82
C MET A 6 13.97 3.28 2.13
N ILE A 7 14.47 2.04 2.09
CA ILE A 7 14.70 1.23 3.29
C ILE A 7 15.71 1.91 4.23
N GLN A 8 16.78 2.49 3.67
CA GLN A 8 17.78 3.18 4.48
C GLN A 8 17.18 4.40 5.18
N VAL A 9 16.39 5.21 4.47
CA VAL A 9 15.67 6.35 5.06
C VAL A 9 14.74 5.91 6.17
N TRP A 10 13.97 4.83 5.96
CA TRP A 10 13.08 4.30 7.01
C TRP A 10 13.85 3.82 8.23
N THR A 11 15.01 3.20 8.03
CA THR A 11 15.87 2.75 9.14
C THR A 11 16.42 3.93 9.92
N GLU A 12 16.88 4.97 9.24
CA GLU A 12 17.45 6.17 9.87
C GLU A 12 16.38 7.03 10.56
N ALA A 13 15.16 7.06 10.02
CA ALA A 13 14.03 7.73 10.65
C ALA A 13 13.68 7.18 12.05
N LEU A 14 14.12 5.95 12.39
CA LEU A 14 13.96 5.40 13.74
C LEU A 14 14.93 5.99 14.77
N ARG A 15 15.94 6.74 14.31
CA ARG A 15 17.05 7.26 15.13
C ARG A 15 17.22 8.77 15.03
N ASN A 16 16.59 9.39 14.05
CA ASN A 16 16.67 10.82 13.77
C ASN A 16 15.26 11.44 13.78
N ASP A 17 14.98 12.28 14.78
CA ASP A 17 13.67 12.88 14.98
C ASP A 17 13.23 13.82 13.84
N GLU A 18 14.18 14.54 13.24
CA GLU A 18 13.91 15.41 12.08
C GLU A 18 13.49 14.56 10.87
N LEU A 19 14.21 13.46 10.62
CA LEU A 19 13.88 12.55 9.54
C LEU A 19 12.59 11.76 9.81
N SER A 20 12.30 11.44 11.08
CA SER A 20 11.04 10.85 11.52
C SER A 20 9.86 11.76 11.23
N ALA A 21 9.97 13.04 11.59
CA ALA A 21 8.95 14.04 11.33
C ALA A 21 8.72 14.22 9.81
N LEU A 22 9.81 14.30 9.03
CA LEU A 22 9.72 14.41 7.57
C LEU A 22 9.05 13.18 6.94
N THR A 23 9.43 11.98 7.37
CA THR A 23 8.86 10.72 6.86
C THR A 23 7.37 10.61 7.23
N THR A 24 7.00 11.00 8.44
CA THR A 24 5.60 11.03 8.91
C THR A 24 4.76 12.01 8.10
N ALA A 25 5.28 13.23 7.84
CA ALA A 25 4.59 14.19 7.00
C ALA A 25 4.42 13.69 5.56
N GLY A 26 5.40 12.97 5.02
CA GLY A 26 5.30 12.29 3.72
C GLY A 26 4.21 11.21 3.71
N TYR A 27 4.17 10.38 4.76
CA TYR A 27 3.14 9.36 4.95
C TYR A 27 1.73 9.98 5.02
N ASP A 28 1.53 11.03 5.81
CA ASP A 28 0.23 11.67 5.96
C ASP A 28 -0.27 12.31 4.66
N LYS A 29 0.62 12.90 3.87
CA LYS A 29 0.28 13.42 2.53
C LYS A 29 -0.17 12.30 1.60
N ALA A 30 0.55 11.18 1.57
CA ALA A 30 0.17 10.01 0.76
C ALA A 30 -1.17 9.43 1.23
N ARG A 31 -1.38 9.30 2.55
CA ARG A 31 -2.61 8.79 3.16
C ARG A 31 -3.80 9.66 2.76
N ALA A 32 -3.69 10.98 2.87
CA ALA A 32 -4.75 11.91 2.49
C ALA A 32 -5.09 11.83 1.00
N ALA A 33 -4.08 11.74 0.12
CA ALA A 33 -4.28 11.61 -1.31
C ALA A 33 -5.03 10.31 -1.68
N TRP A 34 -4.62 9.18 -1.11
CA TRP A 34 -5.29 7.90 -1.32
C TRP A 34 -6.71 7.87 -0.75
N ALA A 35 -6.93 8.42 0.45
CA ALA A 35 -8.28 8.50 1.03
C ALA A 35 -9.22 9.32 0.13
N LYS A 36 -8.75 10.46 -0.40
CA LYS A 36 -9.53 11.26 -1.36
C LYS A 36 -9.87 10.48 -2.62
N LEU A 37 -8.93 9.69 -3.15
CA LEU A 37 -9.18 8.86 -4.32
C LEU A 37 -10.25 7.80 -4.04
N VAL A 38 -10.21 7.17 -2.86
CA VAL A 38 -11.23 6.19 -2.45
C VAL A 38 -12.60 6.83 -2.36
N GLU A 39 -12.73 8.00 -1.74
CA GLU A 39 -14.03 8.71 -1.68
C GLU A 39 -14.55 9.07 -3.07
N ASN A 40 -13.68 9.47 -4.00
CA ASN A 40 -14.08 9.72 -5.38
C ASN A 40 -14.59 8.44 -6.07
N TYR A 41 -13.96 7.29 -5.82
CA TYR A 41 -14.41 6.00 -6.37
C TYR A 41 -15.74 5.54 -5.77
N LYS A 42 -15.98 5.81 -4.48
CA LYS A 42 -17.29 5.57 -3.85
C LYS A 42 -18.37 6.44 -4.48
N ALA A 43 -18.11 7.74 -4.63
CA ALA A 43 -19.05 8.67 -5.27
C ALA A 43 -19.38 8.31 -6.73
N ALA A 44 -18.45 7.64 -7.43
CA ALA A 44 -18.64 7.14 -8.79
C ALA A 44 -19.29 5.74 -8.86
N GLY A 45 -19.63 5.11 -7.73
CA GLY A 45 -20.17 3.75 -7.68
C GLY A 45 -19.16 2.66 -8.05
N LEU A 46 -17.87 2.97 -8.04
CA LEU A 46 -16.78 2.03 -8.36
C LEU A 46 -16.25 1.27 -7.13
N MET A 47 -16.67 1.67 -5.94
CA MET A 47 -16.31 1.03 -4.67
C MET A 47 -17.54 0.98 -3.74
N PRO A 48 -17.70 -0.06 -2.90
CA PRO A 48 -18.79 -0.14 -1.93
C PRO A 48 -18.88 1.11 -1.04
N GLU A 49 -20.11 1.55 -0.74
CA GLU A 49 -20.34 2.76 0.08
C GLU A 49 -19.81 2.63 1.52
N ASP A 50 -19.77 1.40 2.05
CA ASP A 50 -19.25 1.07 3.38
C ASP A 50 -17.71 1.00 3.44
N ALA A 51 -17.02 1.17 2.30
CA ALA A 51 -15.58 1.21 2.26
C ALA A 51 -15.02 2.37 3.09
N ARG A 52 -14.18 2.03 4.06
CA ARG A 52 -13.50 2.98 4.96
C ARG A 52 -12.26 3.55 4.26
N ALA A 53 -12.37 4.77 3.72
CA ALA A 53 -11.31 5.38 2.91
C ALA A 53 -9.94 5.44 3.61
N ASP A 54 -9.89 5.79 4.89
CA ASP A 54 -8.63 5.82 5.64
C ASP A 54 -8.00 4.43 5.76
N ALA A 55 -8.80 3.40 6.08
CA ALA A 55 -8.30 2.04 6.19
C ALA A 55 -7.77 1.54 4.83
N MET A 56 -8.49 1.85 3.75
CA MET A 56 -8.07 1.51 2.40
C MET A 56 -6.75 2.22 2.03
N ALA A 57 -6.63 3.51 2.34
CA ALA A 57 -5.40 4.28 2.10
C ALA A 57 -4.19 3.67 2.82
N ARG A 58 -4.35 3.32 4.12
CA ARG A 58 -3.30 2.66 4.90
C ARG A 58 -2.91 1.31 4.30
N THR A 59 -3.88 0.51 3.86
CA THR A 59 -3.66 -0.79 3.22
C THR A 59 -2.90 -0.66 1.90
N VAL A 60 -3.29 0.27 1.03
CA VAL A 60 -2.59 0.51 -0.24
C VAL A 60 -1.14 0.96 -0.02
N ILE A 61 -0.91 1.86 0.94
CA ILE A 61 0.45 2.29 1.30
C ILE A 61 1.27 1.11 1.81
N ALA A 62 0.71 0.27 2.69
CA ALA A 62 1.40 -0.91 3.22
C ALA A 62 1.78 -1.89 2.09
N LEU A 63 0.88 -2.14 1.14
CA LEU A 63 1.17 -2.98 -0.03
C LEU A 63 2.29 -2.39 -0.89
N ALA A 64 2.27 -1.08 -1.13
CA ALA A 64 3.33 -0.39 -1.87
C ALA A 64 4.69 -0.46 -1.14
N GLN A 65 4.71 -0.21 0.17
CA GLN A 65 5.91 -0.29 0.99
C GLN A 65 6.48 -1.72 1.05
N GLY A 66 5.63 -2.72 1.25
CA GLY A 66 6.02 -4.14 1.24
C GLY A 66 6.57 -4.59 -0.11
N SER A 67 5.95 -4.14 -1.21
CA SER A 67 6.45 -4.38 -2.56
C SER A 67 7.82 -3.74 -2.79
N ALA A 68 8.01 -2.48 -2.39
CA ALA A 68 9.28 -1.77 -2.48
C ALA A 68 10.37 -2.49 -1.65
N ALA A 69 10.03 -2.93 -0.44
CA ALA A 69 10.95 -3.68 0.42
C ALA A 69 11.37 -5.00 -0.22
N ARG A 70 10.40 -5.79 -0.71
CA ARG A 70 10.67 -7.03 -1.43
C ARG A 70 11.56 -6.79 -2.65
N THR A 71 11.30 -5.75 -3.44
CA THR A 71 12.13 -5.40 -4.61
C THR A 71 13.55 -5.00 -4.23
N ALA A 72 13.72 -4.28 -3.12
CA ALA A 72 15.04 -3.88 -2.65
C ALA A 72 15.90 -5.09 -2.23
N VAL A 73 15.27 -6.11 -1.63
CA VAL A 73 15.96 -7.30 -1.08
C VAL A 73 16.11 -8.41 -2.12
N PHE A 74 15.07 -8.68 -2.90
CA PHE A 74 14.97 -9.85 -3.79
C PHE A 74 14.93 -9.50 -5.29
N GLY A 75 15.01 -8.21 -5.64
CA GLY A 75 14.91 -7.74 -7.02
C GLY A 75 13.48 -7.56 -7.53
N ALA A 76 13.36 -6.95 -8.71
CA ALA A 76 12.07 -6.63 -9.31
C ALA A 76 11.29 -7.89 -9.71
N SER A 77 9.98 -7.88 -9.48
CA SER A 77 9.04 -8.85 -10.03
C SER A 77 8.07 -8.16 -11.00
N SER A 78 7.51 -8.91 -11.93
CA SER A 78 6.48 -8.39 -12.81
C SER A 78 5.27 -7.89 -12.02
N ALA A 79 4.77 -6.69 -12.34
CA ALA A 79 3.56 -6.10 -11.75
C ALA A 79 2.32 -6.99 -11.97
N VAL A 80 2.34 -7.80 -13.03
CA VAL A 80 1.30 -8.81 -13.33
C VAL A 80 1.20 -9.83 -12.18
N VAL A 81 2.34 -10.29 -11.65
CA VAL A 81 2.37 -11.30 -10.58
C VAL A 81 1.76 -10.77 -9.29
N LEU A 82 2.05 -9.51 -8.92
CA LEU A 82 1.50 -8.92 -7.69
C LEU A 82 -0.02 -8.76 -7.78
N ARG A 83 -0.53 -8.24 -8.90
CA ARG A 83 -1.98 -8.06 -9.11
C ARG A 83 -2.72 -9.39 -9.07
N ASP A 84 -2.22 -10.39 -9.79
CA ASP A 84 -2.89 -11.67 -9.92
C ASP A 84 -2.86 -12.43 -8.57
N ALA A 85 -1.74 -12.36 -7.83
CA ALA A 85 -1.65 -12.91 -6.47
C ALA A 85 -2.58 -12.21 -5.47
N LEU A 86 -2.65 -10.87 -5.49
CA LEU A 86 -3.57 -10.12 -4.62
C LEU A 86 -5.03 -10.46 -4.92
N ARG A 87 -5.40 -10.59 -6.19
CA ARG A 87 -6.76 -11.01 -6.57
C ARG A 87 -7.08 -12.41 -6.05
N ALA A 88 -6.15 -13.36 -6.19
CA ALA A 88 -6.33 -14.71 -5.66
C ALA A 88 -6.48 -14.72 -4.14
N LEU A 89 -5.67 -13.94 -3.41
CA LEU A 89 -5.75 -13.81 -1.95
C LEU A 89 -7.10 -13.22 -1.51
N MET A 90 -7.59 -12.18 -2.18
CA MET A 90 -8.87 -11.55 -1.85
C MET A 90 -10.08 -12.43 -2.15
N GLY A 91 -9.96 -13.39 -3.09
CA GLY A 91 -11.01 -14.37 -3.40
C GLY A 91 -11.04 -15.59 -2.46
N MET A 92 -10.14 -15.68 -1.47
CA MET A 92 -10.16 -16.73 -0.46
C MET A 92 -11.35 -16.49 0.49
N GLY A 93 -12.38 -17.34 0.40
CA GLY A 93 -13.62 -17.24 1.17
C GLY A 93 -14.88 -17.15 0.31
N GLU A 94 -14.79 -16.59 -0.90
CA GLU A 94 -15.82 -16.71 -1.95
C GLU A 94 -15.73 -18.07 -2.67
N SER A 95 -14.53 -18.64 -2.66
CA SER A 95 -14.22 -20.02 -3.06
C SER A 95 -14.85 -21.01 -2.07
N THR A 96 -16.18 -21.09 -2.04
CA THR A 96 -16.86 -22.26 -1.49
C THR A 96 -16.45 -23.42 -2.38
N VAL A 97 -15.71 -24.38 -1.83
CA VAL A 97 -15.47 -25.69 -2.46
C VAL A 97 -16.84 -26.20 -2.91
N ARG A 98 -17.10 -26.18 -4.22
CA ARG A 98 -18.27 -26.85 -4.78
C ARG A 98 -17.90 -28.35 -4.80
N PRO A 99 -18.69 -29.23 -4.13
CA PRO A 99 -18.42 -30.66 -4.09
C PRO A 99 -18.46 -31.30 -5.48
#